data_AF-A0A915K088-F1
#
_entry.id   AF-A0A915K088-F1
#
_cell.length_a   1.000
_cell.length_b   1.000
_cell.length_c   1.000
_cell.angle_alpha   90.00
_cell.angle_beta   90.00
_cell.angle_gamma   90.00
#
_symmetry.space_group_name_H-M   'P 1'
#
loop_
_entity.id
_entity.type
_entity.pdbx_description
1 polymer ?
#
loop_
_entity_poly.entity_id
_entity_poly.type
_entity_poly.pdbx_seq_one_letter_code
_entity_poly.pdbx_strand_id
1 'polypeptide(L)'
;MTYGKFLEIYKEFTNYFIFPTFAQARVYYYQWGNFPFFILLNIFRLIFACVQFFTWRLWGIKGHLDRMKSLENSEPSTDFLSLKSAQVLQVIASCKPTPFDKVRPSFYLTFHSHFVEPGYVLADNVMLAEVSPEKVVFVEMRRPIDQYTVKNSVFLYITLVKEAVRLIKMPLKVFHQLADRMRQTWGKNNDWKHIMFLFNSGRCGSTVVARIVEEAGEENFLVLSEPSVFMDFVWFKRQLSEDFFKQTLRSTLILFLKPMCGKKRLFVKLPYFVGCIAEEFYAFWPQAQYVYLHRDPLRVVLAHERAFGASPICKLLSLTVRFNLWPLAGKVIGFHRYEHVEAAVNKYLKPTMFEVCLIVWSDSYRRYLEQASCFPYAEMVYDHLLENPWEFCQKLLSLADLPENRLKNALKALDKDSQEESVLSRNTLQKIPMTSYSLGLQQRCDQFCDELGMPRLDWDQWKKQMIKKSGKSAMVKSANDNFVLESKLMYKPVPLQCLVSDYS
;
A
#
# COMPACT_ATOMS: atom_id res chain seq x y z
N MET A 1 -25.39 34.64 -35.64
CA MET A 1 -24.45 34.40 -34.52
C MET A 1 -23.25 35.28 -34.76
N THR A 2 -22.88 36.17 -33.82
CA THR A 2 -21.72 37.04 -34.00
C THR A 2 -20.42 36.24 -33.81
N TYR A 3 -19.35 36.65 -34.51
CA TYR A 3 -18.04 35.98 -34.42
C TYR A 3 -17.53 35.85 -32.97
N GLY A 4 -17.80 36.84 -32.12
CA GLY A 4 -17.50 36.79 -30.68
C GLY A 4 -18.22 35.65 -29.94
N LYS A 5 -19.51 35.43 -30.23
CA LYS A 5 -20.31 34.37 -29.60
C LYS A 5 -19.88 32.96 -30.05
N PHE A 6 -19.38 32.84 -31.28
CA PHE A 6 -18.77 31.60 -31.78
C PHE A 6 -17.43 31.29 -31.08
N LEU A 7 -16.56 32.29 -30.89
CA LEU A 7 -15.30 32.11 -30.17
C LEU A 7 -15.49 31.73 -28.69
N GLU A 8 -16.51 32.27 -28.04
CA GLU A 8 -16.88 31.93 -26.66
C GLU A 8 -17.34 30.46 -26.57
N ILE A 9 -18.26 30.04 -27.44
CA ILE A 9 -18.73 28.64 -27.51
C ILE A 9 -17.60 27.68 -27.90
N TYR A 10 -16.70 28.08 -28.80
CA TYR A 10 -15.53 27.27 -29.16
C TYR A 10 -14.55 27.12 -27.99
N LYS A 11 -14.30 28.20 -27.22
CA LYS A 11 -13.48 28.15 -25.99
C LYS A 11 -14.14 27.28 -24.92
N GLU A 12 -15.44 27.37 -24.73
CA GLU A 12 -16.16 26.49 -23.81
C GLU A 12 -16.09 25.03 -24.27
N PHE A 13 -16.35 24.75 -25.55
CA PHE A 13 -16.26 23.40 -26.10
C PHE A 13 -14.85 22.81 -25.97
N THR A 14 -13.81 23.57 -26.29
CA THR A 14 -12.42 23.13 -26.12
C THR A 14 -12.05 22.91 -24.66
N ASN A 15 -12.40 23.83 -23.76
CA ASN A 15 -12.04 23.77 -22.34
C ASN A 15 -12.84 22.76 -21.53
N TYR A 16 -14.11 22.52 -21.87
CA TYR A 16 -14.99 21.61 -21.12
C TYR A 16 -15.07 20.21 -21.73
N PHE A 17 -14.91 20.08 -23.05
CA PHE A 17 -14.99 18.79 -23.73
C PHE A 17 -13.64 18.29 -24.22
N ILE A 18 -12.90 19.08 -25.02
CA ILE A 18 -11.68 18.57 -25.68
C ILE A 18 -10.54 18.37 -24.68
N PHE A 19 -10.15 19.41 -23.93
CA PHE A 19 -9.01 19.33 -23.01
C PHE A 19 -9.22 18.35 -21.84
N PRO A 20 -10.38 18.29 -21.18
CA PRO A 20 -10.64 17.28 -20.15
C PRO A 20 -10.67 15.87 -20.72
N THR A 21 -11.17 15.68 -21.94
CA THR A 21 -11.14 14.37 -22.62
C THR A 21 -9.71 13.98 -23.00
N PHE A 22 -8.85 14.89 -23.44
CA PHE A 22 -7.42 14.60 -23.65
C PHE A 22 -6.65 14.40 -22.35
N ALA A 23 -6.95 15.13 -21.29
CA ALA A 23 -6.33 14.94 -19.98
C ALA A 23 -6.76 13.60 -19.35
N GLN A 24 -8.05 13.26 -19.44
CA GLN A 24 -8.55 11.93 -19.11
C GLN A 24 -7.91 10.89 -20.01
N ALA A 25 -7.90 11.04 -21.34
CA ALA A 25 -7.24 10.12 -22.27
C ALA A 25 -5.75 9.99 -21.99
N ARG A 26 -5.08 11.02 -21.45
CA ARG A 26 -3.68 10.98 -21.02
C ARG A 26 -3.51 10.25 -19.69
N VAL A 27 -4.44 10.40 -18.73
CA VAL A 27 -4.48 9.59 -17.49
C VAL A 27 -4.82 8.14 -17.82
N TYR A 28 -5.79 7.91 -18.70
CA TYR A 28 -6.09 6.62 -19.30
C TYR A 28 -4.85 6.11 -20.05
N TYR A 29 -4.13 6.90 -20.83
CA TYR A 29 -2.87 6.48 -21.48
C TYR A 29 -1.75 6.21 -20.47
N TYR A 30 -1.65 6.95 -19.36
CA TYR A 30 -0.71 6.61 -18.29
C TYR A 30 -1.14 5.35 -17.51
N GLN A 31 -2.44 5.07 -17.42
CA GLN A 31 -3.00 3.91 -16.72
C GLN A 31 -3.17 2.66 -17.63
N TRP A 32 -3.29 2.85 -18.94
CA TRP A 32 -3.67 1.87 -19.96
C TRP A 32 -2.73 1.85 -21.16
N GLY A 33 -1.89 2.87 -21.37
CA GLY A 33 -0.91 2.88 -22.46
C GLY A 33 0.06 1.72 -22.33
N ASN A 34 0.31 1.25 -21.11
CA ASN A 34 1.06 0.02 -20.85
C ASN A 34 0.23 -1.26 -21.02
N PHE A 35 -1.09 -1.19 -21.13
CA PHE A 35 -1.95 -2.37 -21.17
C PHE A 35 -1.75 -3.21 -22.45
N PRO A 36 -1.68 -2.63 -23.67
CA PRO A 36 -1.28 -3.39 -24.86
C PRO A 36 0.10 -4.03 -24.72
N PHE A 37 1.08 -3.30 -24.20
CA PHE A 37 2.44 -3.84 -23.95
C PHE A 37 2.42 -4.96 -22.90
N PHE A 38 1.56 -4.86 -21.89
CA PHE A 38 1.38 -5.89 -20.89
C PHE A 38 0.73 -7.15 -21.47
N ILE A 39 -0.26 -7.01 -22.36
CA ILE A 39 -0.85 -8.15 -23.10
C ILE A 39 0.23 -8.82 -23.95
N LEU A 40 0.99 -8.04 -24.72
CA LEU A 40 2.09 -8.55 -25.53
C LEU A 40 3.14 -9.26 -24.66
N LEU A 41 3.54 -8.66 -23.53
CA LEU A 41 4.44 -9.29 -22.58
C LEU A 41 3.88 -10.64 -22.09
N ASN A 42 2.59 -10.75 -21.78
CA ASN A 42 2.00 -12.01 -21.34
C ASN A 42 1.97 -13.07 -22.44
N ILE A 43 1.72 -12.69 -23.69
CA ILE A 43 1.83 -13.60 -24.84
C ILE A 43 3.26 -14.10 -24.97
N PHE A 44 4.25 -13.20 -24.94
CA PHE A 44 5.66 -13.57 -24.97
C PHE A 44 6.05 -14.44 -23.77
N ARG A 45 5.56 -14.12 -22.58
CA ARG A 45 5.82 -14.87 -21.35
C ARG A 45 5.25 -16.28 -21.44
N LEU A 46 4.07 -16.47 -22.04
CA LEU A 46 3.49 -17.80 -22.27
C LEU A 46 4.39 -18.63 -23.20
N ILE A 47 4.78 -18.07 -24.35
CA ILE A 47 5.69 -18.74 -25.29
C ILE A 47 7.02 -19.07 -24.60
N PHE A 48 7.59 -18.10 -23.88
CA PHE A 48 8.84 -18.24 -23.17
C PHE A 48 8.74 -19.28 -22.04
N ALA A 49 7.63 -19.34 -21.31
CA ALA A 49 7.39 -20.34 -20.27
C ALA A 49 7.36 -21.76 -20.85
N CYS A 50 6.81 -21.96 -22.06
CA CYS A 50 6.88 -23.24 -22.76
C CYS A 50 8.34 -23.63 -23.04
N VAL A 51 9.16 -22.72 -23.58
CA VAL A 51 10.59 -22.98 -23.83
C VAL A 51 11.34 -23.24 -22.51
N GLN A 52 11.05 -22.45 -21.47
CA GLN A 52 11.63 -22.63 -20.15
C GLN A 52 11.30 -23.99 -19.55
N PHE A 53 10.05 -24.46 -19.69
CA PHE A 53 9.65 -25.76 -19.19
C PHE A 53 10.53 -26.88 -19.77
N PHE A 54 10.76 -26.88 -21.09
CA PHE A 54 11.62 -27.88 -21.72
C PHE A 54 13.09 -27.73 -21.30
N THR A 55 13.64 -26.51 -21.36
CA THR A 55 15.04 -26.27 -20.98
C THR A 55 15.31 -26.58 -19.50
N TRP A 56 14.36 -26.29 -18.61
CA TRP A 56 14.48 -26.62 -17.18
C TRP A 56 14.48 -28.11 -16.91
N ARG A 57 13.75 -28.89 -17.71
CA ARG A 57 13.78 -30.36 -17.61
C ARG A 57 15.12 -30.89 -18.11
N LEU A 58 15.59 -30.39 -19.26
CA LEU A 58 16.86 -30.82 -19.86
C LEU A 58 18.07 -30.47 -18.98
N TRP A 59 18.07 -29.31 -18.33
CA TRP A 59 19.18 -28.85 -17.47
C TRP A 59 19.02 -29.23 -15.99
N GLY A 60 18.06 -30.08 -15.65
CA GLY A 60 17.87 -30.56 -14.28
C GLY A 60 17.31 -29.53 -13.27
N ILE A 61 17.03 -28.30 -13.70
CA ILE A 61 16.42 -27.25 -12.87
C ILE A 61 15.09 -27.72 -12.30
N LYS A 62 14.26 -28.37 -13.13
CA LYS A 62 12.97 -28.93 -12.70
C LYS A 62 13.16 -30.03 -11.66
N GLY A 63 14.15 -30.91 -11.85
CA GLY A 63 14.50 -31.96 -10.88
C GLY A 63 14.93 -31.39 -9.53
N HIS A 64 15.70 -30.30 -9.52
CA HIS A 64 16.06 -29.60 -8.28
C HIS A 64 14.84 -28.97 -7.59
N LEU A 65 13.97 -28.30 -8.34
CA LEU A 65 12.72 -27.73 -7.80
C LEU A 65 11.79 -28.82 -7.23
N ASP A 66 11.66 -29.95 -7.92
CA ASP A 66 10.83 -31.07 -7.46
C ASP A 66 11.43 -31.72 -6.21
N ARG A 67 12.75 -31.83 -6.13
CA ARG A 67 13.46 -32.25 -4.92
C ARG A 67 13.24 -31.28 -3.75
N MET A 68 13.27 -29.97 -4.01
CA MET A 68 13.00 -28.99 -2.95
C MET A 68 11.56 -29.11 -2.43
N LYS A 69 10.60 -29.25 -3.34
CA LYS A 69 9.19 -29.45 -3.00
C LYS A 69 8.95 -30.77 -2.26
N SER A 70 9.66 -31.85 -2.60
CA SER A 70 9.54 -33.12 -1.87
C SER A 70 10.14 -33.01 -0.47
N LEU A 71 11.28 -32.33 -0.33
CA LEU A 71 11.89 -32.06 0.97
C LEU A 71 10.96 -31.19 1.85
N GLU A 72 10.28 -30.19 1.29
CA GLU A 72 9.32 -29.37 2.06
C GLU A 72 8.23 -30.21 2.75
N ASN A 73 7.81 -31.31 2.12
CA ASN A 73 6.84 -32.25 2.69
C ASN A 73 7.47 -33.29 3.64
N SER A 74 8.80 -33.40 3.66
CA SER A 74 9.53 -34.29 4.57
C SER A 74 9.76 -33.67 5.96
N GLU A 75 10.11 -34.52 6.92
CA GLU A 75 10.24 -34.18 8.35
C GLU A 75 11.18 -32.98 8.63
N PRO A 76 11.02 -32.31 9.79
CA PRO A 76 11.70 -31.05 10.12
C PRO A 76 13.23 -31.11 10.26
N SER A 77 13.86 -32.28 10.16
CA SER A 77 15.27 -32.51 10.48
C SER A 77 16.26 -32.06 9.40
N THR A 78 15.80 -31.70 8.20
CA THR A 78 16.68 -31.21 7.13
C THR A 78 16.95 -29.71 7.30
N ASP A 79 18.21 -29.31 7.45
CA ASP A 79 18.60 -27.89 7.46
C ASP A 79 18.51 -27.28 6.04
N PHE A 80 17.31 -26.84 5.65
CA PHE A 80 17.07 -26.19 4.35
C PHE A 80 17.86 -24.90 4.15
N LEU A 81 18.36 -24.29 5.23
CA LEU A 81 19.15 -23.06 5.15
C LEU A 81 20.55 -23.32 4.59
N SER A 82 21.05 -24.56 4.73
CA SER A 82 22.29 -25.01 4.09
C SER A 82 22.09 -25.41 2.61
N LEU A 83 20.85 -25.67 2.20
CA LEU A 83 20.54 -26.03 0.82
C LEU A 83 20.44 -24.77 -0.05
N LYS A 84 20.93 -24.85 -1.29
CA LYS A 84 20.71 -23.85 -2.34
C LYS A 84 19.23 -23.87 -2.78
N SER A 85 18.34 -23.42 -1.91
CA SER A 85 16.89 -23.52 -2.02
C SER A 85 16.23 -22.25 -2.55
N ALA A 86 16.97 -21.14 -2.63
CA ALA A 86 16.51 -19.90 -3.25
C ALA A 86 16.87 -19.89 -4.74
N GLN A 87 15.86 -19.79 -5.60
CA GLN A 87 16.02 -19.75 -7.06
C GLN A 87 16.22 -18.29 -7.51
N VAL A 88 17.36 -18.01 -8.15
CA VAL A 88 17.66 -16.71 -8.75
C VAL A 88 17.22 -16.70 -10.21
N LEU A 89 16.38 -15.72 -10.55
CA LEU A 89 15.89 -15.47 -11.90
C LEU A 89 16.37 -14.11 -12.38
N GLN A 90 17.10 -14.07 -13.49
CA GLN A 90 17.56 -12.83 -14.10
C GLN A 90 16.40 -12.16 -14.86
N VAL A 91 16.19 -10.87 -14.62
CA VAL A 91 15.17 -10.08 -15.33
C VAL A 91 15.69 -9.69 -16.71
N ILE A 92 14.92 -10.00 -17.75
CA ILE A 92 15.16 -9.62 -19.16
C ILE A 92 14.39 -8.33 -19.46
N ALA A 93 13.11 -8.32 -19.10
CA ALA A 93 12.20 -7.21 -19.32
C ALA A 93 11.17 -7.16 -18.20
N SER A 94 10.64 -5.98 -17.94
CA SER A 94 9.50 -5.80 -17.04
C SER A 94 8.44 -4.89 -17.68
N CYS A 95 7.16 -5.19 -17.42
CA CYS A 95 6.04 -4.33 -17.78
C CYS A 95 4.99 -4.41 -16.67
N LYS A 96 4.60 -3.25 -16.17
CA LYS A 96 3.55 -3.12 -15.18
C LYS A 96 2.26 -2.65 -15.87
N PRO A 97 1.13 -3.37 -15.71
CA PRO A 97 -0.10 -3.03 -16.42
C PRO A 97 -0.68 -1.68 -15.98
N THR A 98 -0.66 -1.44 -14.67
CA THR A 98 -1.14 -0.19 -14.07
C THR A 98 -0.13 0.31 -13.05
N PRO A 99 0.04 1.63 -12.88
CA PRO A 99 1.02 2.18 -11.96
C PRO A 99 0.76 1.76 -10.51
N PHE A 100 -0.48 1.47 -10.11
CA PHE A 100 -0.87 1.22 -8.72
C PHE A 100 -0.96 -0.27 -8.32
N ASP A 101 -0.69 -1.21 -9.24
CA ASP A 101 -0.72 -2.63 -8.88
C ASP A 101 0.44 -3.00 -7.92
N LYS A 102 0.26 -4.00 -7.06
CA LYS A 102 1.37 -4.53 -6.25
C LYS A 102 2.41 -5.19 -7.16
N VAL A 103 3.67 -5.29 -6.72
CA VAL A 103 4.70 -6.05 -7.46
C VAL A 103 4.28 -7.51 -7.58
N ARG A 104 4.39 -8.08 -8.78
CA ARG A 104 4.11 -9.50 -9.05
C ARG A 104 5.15 -10.10 -9.98
N PRO A 105 5.38 -11.42 -9.96
CA PRO A 105 6.36 -12.08 -10.80
C PRO A 105 5.91 -12.06 -12.26
N SER A 106 4.59 -11.96 -12.50
CA SER A 106 3.98 -11.81 -13.82
C SER A 106 4.33 -10.50 -14.53
N PHE A 107 4.91 -9.53 -13.83
CA PHE A 107 5.38 -8.28 -14.44
C PHE A 107 6.73 -8.44 -15.12
N TYR A 108 7.40 -9.58 -14.96
CA TYR A 108 8.76 -9.78 -15.42
C TYR A 108 8.83 -10.94 -16.41
N LEU A 109 9.59 -10.73 -17.48
CA LEU A 109 10.15 -11.80 -18.27
C LEU A 109 11.51 -12.15 -17.65
N THR A 110 11.68 -13.39 -17.21
CA THR A 110 12.87 -13.79 -16.44
C THR A 110 13.42 -15.12 -16.92
N PHE A 111 14.74 -15.32 -16.83
CA PHE A 111 15.37 -16.62 -17.05
C PHE A 111 16.03 -17.16 -15.78
N HIS A 112 16.06 -18.48 -15.62
CA HIS A 112 16.78 -19.09 -14.51
C HIS A 112 18.28 -18.81 -14.64
N SER A 113 18.88 -18.28 -13.58
CA SER A 113 20.32 -18.07 -13.51
C SER A 113 21.00 -19.19 -12.73
N HIS A 114 20.67 -19.34 -11.45
CA HIS A 114 21.25 -20.36 -10.57
C HIS A 114 20.44 -20.48 -9.27
N PHE A 115 20.83 -21.41 -8.40
CA PHE A 115 20.33 -21.50 -7.02
C PHE A 115 21.36 -20.98 -6.03
N VAL A 116 20.89 -20.29 -4.98
CA VAL A 116 21.70 -19.72 -3.90
C VAL A 116 21.15 -20.15 -2.54
N GLU A 117 21.96 -19.97 -1.50
CA GLU A 117 21.51 -20.15 -0.11
C GLU A 117 20.47 -19.08 0.27
N PRO A 118 19.49 -19.40 1.13
CA PRO A 118 18.44 -18.47 1.57
C PRO A 118 18.96 -17.14 2.11
N GLY A 119 20.11 -17.15 2.80
CA GLY A 119 20.73 -15.95 3.36
C GLY A 119 21.11 -14.89 2.32
N TYR A 120 21.17 -15.25 1.03
CA TYR A 120 21.39 -14.32 -0.08
C TYR A 120 20.40 -13.14 -0.06
N VAL A 121 19.14 -13.37 0.34
CA VAL A 121 18.12 -12.32 0.35
C VAL A 121 18.32 -11.27 1.45
N LEU A 122 19.33 -11.42 2.30
CA LEU A 122 19.65 -10.48 3.36
C LEU A 122 20.48 -9.28 2.88
N ALA A 123 21.00 -9.30 1.64
CA ALA A 123 21.74 -8.18 1.06
C ALA A 123 20.93 -6.86 1.02
N ASP A 124 21.61 -5.72 1.13
CA ASP A 124 21.03 -4.37 1.24
C ASP A 124 20.25 -3.91 0.00
N ASN A 125 20.50 -4.52 -1.16
CA ASN A 125 19.80 -4.25 -2.40
C ASN A 125 18.67 -5.26 -2.69
N VAL A 126 18.37 -6.19 -1.77
CA VAL A 126 17.32 -7.19 -1.92
C VAL A 126 16.13 -6.88 -1.01
N MET A 127 14.94 -6.74 -1.59
CA MET A 127 13.71 -6.39 -0.88
C MET A 127 12.63 -7.44 -1.08
N LEU A 128 11.87 -7.73 -0.03
CA LEU A 128 10.71 -8.60 -0.11
C LEU A 128 9.57 -7.89 -0.86
N ALA A 129 9.10 -8.50 -1.95
CA ALA A 129 8.15 -7.86 -2.86
C ALA A 129 6.75 -8.48 -2.80
N GLU A 130 6.67 -9.80 -2.67
CA GLU A 130 5.42 -10.57 -2.60
C GLU A 130 5.58 -11.82 -1.73
N VAL A 131 4.50 -12.20 -1.05
CA VAL A 131 4.34 -13.47 -0.35
C VAL A 131 3.10 -14.18 -0.87
N SER A 132 3.18 -15.49 -1.08
CA SER A 132 2.06 -16.37 -1.42
C SER A 132 2.01 -17.58 -0.47
N PRO A 133 0.93 -18.40 -0.50
CA PRO A 133 0.86 -19.63 0.29
C PRO A 133 1.97 -20.66 0.04
N GLU A 134 2.63 -20.60 -1.11
CA GLU A 134 3.63 -21.59 -1.51
C GLU A 134 5.06 -21.03 -1.47
N LYS A 135 5.21 -19.75 -1.77
CA LYS A 135 6.53 -19.16 -2.01
C LYS A 135 6.54 -17.67 -1.70
N VAL A 136 7.74 -17.15 -1.56
CA VAL A 136 8.01 -15.72 -1.42
C VAL A 136 8.88 -15.26 -2.58
N VAL A 137 8.73 -13.99 -2.95
CA VAL A 137 9.51 -13.37 -4.02
C VAL A 137 10.18 -12.12 -3.49
N PHE A 138 11.50 -12.13 -3.58
CA PHE A 138 12.33 -10.96 -3.37
C PHE A 138 12.74 -10.37 -4.71
N VAL A 139 12.94 -9.07 -4.72
CA VAL A 139 13.49 -8.32 -5.86
C VAL A 139 14.87 -7.83 -5.45
N GLU A 140 15.87 -8.20 -6.24
CA GLU A 140 17.17 -7.57 -6.17
C GLU A 140 17.22 -6.35 -7.09
N MET A 141 17.58 -5.21 -6.52
CA MET A 141 17.68 -3.93 -7.19
C MET A 141 19.12 -3.62 -7.59
N ARG A 142 19.28 -2.70 -8.55
CA ARG A 142 20.61 -2.23 -9.02
C ARG A 142 21.44 -1.58 -7.92
N ARG A 143 20.78 -0.94 -6.95
CA ARG A 143 21.43 -0.18 -5.86
C ARG A 143 20.85 -0.60 -4.51
N PRO A 144 21.57 -0.34 -3.40
CA PRO A 144 21.04 -0.51 -2.05
C PRO A 144 19.75 0.27 -1.81
N ILE A 145 18.89 -0.23 -0.90
CA ILE A 145 17.57 0.35 -0.63
C ILE A 145 17.62 1.82 -0.17
N ASP A 146 18.66 2.21 0.57
CA ASP A 146 18.80 3.55 1.13
C ASP A 146 19.06 4.64 0.08
N GLN A 147 19.40 4.25 -1.16
CA GLN A 147 19.52 5.16 -2.29
C GLN A 147 18.16 5.48 -2.96
N TYR A 148 17.09 4.78 -2.56
CA TYR A 148 15.73 4.98 -3.05
C TYR A 148 14.88 5.75 -2.03
N THR A 149 15.26 7.00 -1.85
CA THR A 149 14.56 8.00 -1.02
C THR A 149 13.14 8.31 -1.52
N VAL A 150 12.28 8.87 -0.67
CA VAL A 150 10.96 9.39 -1.07
C VAL A 150 11.10 10.51 -2.11
N LYS A 151 12.24 11.21 -2.17
CA LYS A 151 12.54 12.22 -3.20
C LYS A 151 12.62 11.65 -4.63
N ASN A 152 13.28 10.51 -4.82
CA ASN A 152 13.51 9.91 -6.14
C ASN A 152 12.68 8.62 -6.38
N SER A 153 11.99 8.14 -5.35
CA SER A 153 11.27 6.88 -5.29
C SER A 153 10.08 7.01 -4.34
N VAL A 154 9.09 7.81 -4.74
CA VAL A 154 7.89 8.10 -3.93
C VAL A 154 7.14 6.83 -3.48
N PHE A 155 7.15 5.79 -4.32
CA PHE A 155 6.45 4.53 -4.09
C PHE A 155 7.40 3.35 -4.32
N LEU A 156 7.74 2.64 -3.25
CA LEU A 156 8.68 1.53 -3.30
C LEU A 156 8.22 0.46 -4.29
N TYR A 157 6.93 0.14 -4.34
CA TYR A 157 6.41 -0.84 -5.30
C TYR A 157 6.62 -0.45 -6.78
N ILE A 158 6.80 0.83 -7.13
CA ILE A 158 7.14 1.25 -8.50
C ILE A 158 8.64 1.02 -8.73
N THR A 159 9.45 1.43 -7.77
CA THR A 159 10.90 1.32 -7.79
C THR A 159 11.36 -0.13 -7.87
N LEU A 160 10.73 -1.03 -7.12
CA LEU A 160 11.01 -2.46 -7.21
C LEU A 160 10.86 -2.98 -8.65
N VAL A 161 9.84 -2.55 -9.42
CA VAL A 161 9.68 -2.97 -10.82
C VAL A 161 10.71 -2.32 -11.74
N LYS A 162 10.99 -1.03 -11.54
CA LYS A 162 11.89 -0.24 -12.38
C LYS A 162 13.35 -0.66 -12.22
N GLU A 163 13.76 -1.00 -11.01
CA GLU A 163 15.15 -1.20 -10.63
C GLU A 163 15.51 -2.69 -10.48
N ALA A 164 14.56 -3.59 -10.68
CA ALA A 164 14.78 -5.03 -10.62
C ALA A 164 15.85 -5.49 -11.61
N VAL A 165 16.86 -6.19 -11.08
CA VAL A 165 17.85 -6.94 -11.87
C VAL A 165 17.56 -8.43 -11.78
N ARG A 166 17.18 -8.91 -10.60
CA ARG A 166 16.88 -10.33 -10.35
C ARG A 166 15.64 -10.48 -9.50
N LEU A 167 14.90 -11.57 -9.71
CA LEU A 167 13.91 -12.06 -8.76
C LEU A 167 14.50 -13.27 -8.03
N ILE A 168 14.32 -13.33 -6.72
CA ILE A 168 14.68 -14.49 -5.92
C ILE A 168 13.40 -15.14 -5.42
N LYS A 169 13.13 -16.35 -5.89
CA LYS A 169 12.00 -17.16 -5.43
C LYS A 169 12.49 -18.13 -4.36
N MET A 170 11.83 -18.12 -3.21
CA MET A 170 12.16 -19.02 -2.10
C MET A 170 10.88 -19.70 -1.62
N PRO A 171 10.91 -21.00 -1.30
CA PRO A 171 9.74 -21.65 -0.72
C PRO A 171 9.36 -21.08 0.64
N LEU A 172 8.06 -21.09 0.94
CA LEU A 172 7.55 -20.45 2.15
C LEU A 172 8.09 -21.09 3.45
N LYS A 173 8.25 -22.42 3.47
CA LYS A 173 8.85 -23.13 4.63
C LYS A 173 10.27 -22.63 4.94
N VAL A 174 11.09 -22.46 3.89
CA VAL A 174 12.46 -21.96 4.00
C VAL A 174 12.48 -20.49 4.45
N PHE A 175 11.54 -19.69 3.95
CA PHE A 175 11.35 -18.31 4.37
C PHE A 175 11.06 -18.17 5.88
N HIS A 176 10.16 -19.01 6.42
CA HIS A 176 9.89 -19.03 7.86
C HIS A 176 11.12 -19.41 8.69
N GLN A 177 11.85 -20.44 8.25
CA GLN A 177 13.09 -20.86 8.93
C GLN A 177 14.16 -19.77 8.92
N LEU A 178 14.30 -19.06 7.79
CA LEU A 178 15.23 -17.93 7.68
C LEU A 178 14.83 -16.81 8.64
N ALA A 179 13.53 -16.46 8.71
CA ALA A 179 13.03 -15.46 9.63
C ALA A 179 13.26 -15.86 11.10
N ASP A 180 13.00 -17.11 11.47
CA ASP A 180 13.23 -17.60 12.83
C ASP A 180 14.72 -17.57 13.20
N ARG A 181 15.63 -17.93 12.28
CA ARG A 181 17.08 -17.79 12.46
C ARG A 181 17.49 -16.33 12.67
N MET A 182 16.99 -15.42 11.84
CA MET A 182 17.30 -13.99 11.96
C MET A 182 16.80 -13.40 13.28
N ARG A 183 15.62 -13.82 13.74
CA ARG A 183 15.10 -13.40 15.03
C ARG A 183 16.03 -13.82 16.17
N GLN A 184 16.60 -15.02 16.11
CA GLN A 184 17.53 -15.52 17.13
C GLN A 184 18.87 -14.76 17.12
N THR A 185 19.35 -14.33 15.96
CA THR A 185 20.61 -13.60 15.82
C THR A 185 20.47 -12.12 16.16
N TRP A 186 19.40 -11.47 15.70
CA TRP A 186 19.24 -10.02 15.79
C TRP A 186 18.39 -9.57 16.97
N GLY A 187 17.40 -10.37 17.37
CA GLY A 187 16.53 -10.08 18.51
C GLY A 187 17.29 -9.95 19.84
N LYS A 188 18.53 -10.46 19.92
CA LYS A 188 19.39 -10.34 21.10
C LYS A 188 20.13 -9.00 21.20
N ASN A 189 20.41 -8.34 20.07
CA ASN A 189 21.27 -7.14 20.05
C ASN A 189 20.49 -5.83 20.10
N ASN A 190 19.15 -5.88 20.04
CA ASN A 190 18.30 -4.69 20.07
C ASN A 190 18.64 -3.68 18.95
N ASP A 191 19.05 -4.18 17.79
CA ASP A 191 19.59 -3.38 16.69
C ASP A 191 18.57 -2.39 16.11
N TRP A 192 17.27 -2.67 16.27
CA TRP A 192 16.18 -1.78 15.89
C TRP A 192 15.58 -1.07 17.09
N LYS A 193 16.20 0.04 17.46
CA LYS A 193 15.72 0.80 18.62
C LYS A 193 14.41 1.54 18.32
N HIS A 194 14.15 1.93 17.06
CA HIS A 194 12.97 2.74 16.73
C HIS A 194 12.42 2.42 15.33
N ILE A 195 11.22 1.83 15.30
CA ILE A 195 10.43 1.62 14.09
C ILE A 195 9.13 2.42 14.26
N MET A 196 8.74 3.16 13.22
CA MET A 196 7.43 3.79 13.13
C MET A 196 6.66 3.27 11.92
N PHE A 197 5.43 2.83 12.14
CA PHE A 197 4.48 2.52 11.08
C PHE A 197 3.49 3.68 10.92
N LEU A 198 3.44 4.25 9.71
CA LEU A 198 2.43 5.23 9.32
C LEU A 198 1.33 4.54 8.50
N PHE A 199 0.20 4.31 9.14
CA PHE A 199 -1.05 3.95 8.50
C PHE A 199 -1.81 5.21 8.10
N ASN A 200 -2.71 5.11 7.13
CA ASN A 200 -3.40 6.28 6.61
C ASN A 200 -4.70 5.97 5.89
N SER A 201 -5.56 6.98 5.79
CA SER A 201 -6.87 6.89 5.12
C SER A 201 -6.81 7.00 3.58
N GLY A 202 -5.61 7.08 2.99
CA GLY A 202 -5.41 7.40 1.58
C GLY A 202 -5.65 8.88 1.26
N ARG A 203 -4.88 9.44 0.32
CA ARG A 203 -4.97 10.85 -0.14
C ARG A 203 -5.05 11.91 0.97
N CYS A 204 -4.56 11.59 2.16
CA CYS A 204 -4.49 12.47 3.33
C CYS A 204 -3.10 13.09 3.53
N GLY A 205 -2.25 13.12 2.49
CA GLY A 205 -0.90 13.72 2.59
C GLY A 205 0.16 12.86 3.29
N SER A 206 -0.06 11.54 3.42
CA SER A 206 0.92 10.60 3.99
C SER A 206 2.28 10.62 3.28
N THR A 207 2.33 10.89 1.97
CA THR A 207 3.60 11.08 1.25
C THR A 207 4.35 12.35 1.68
N VAL A 208 3.64 13.43 1.99
CA VAL A 208 4.26 14.66 2.53
C VAL A 208 4.86 14.37 3.91
N VAL A 209 4.13 13.64 4.77
CA VAL A 209 4.62 13.20 6.08
C VAL A 209 5.88 12.35 5.96
N ALA A 210 5.90 11.36 5.05
CA ALA A 210 7.08 10.55 4.80
C ALA A 210 8.30 11.42 4.37
N ARG A 211 8.08 12.44 3.54
CA ARG A 211 9.13 13.38 3.13
C ARG A 211 9.62 14.27 4.27
N ILE A 212 8.72 14.72 5.15
CA ILE A 212 9.08 15.49 6.35
C ILE A 212 10.03 14.68 7.22
N VAL A 213 9.69 13.41 7.47
CA VAL A 213 10.52 12.51 8.27
C VAL A 213 11.85 12.23 7.58
N GLU A 214 11.86 11.99 6.27
CA GLU A 214 13.09 11.78 5.50
C GLU A 214 14.03 13.00 5.56
N GLU A 215 13.50 14.21 5.37
CA GLU A 215 14.30 15.45 5.41
C GLU A 215 14.87 15.72 6.82
N ALA A 216 14.17 15.27 7.86
CA ALA A 216 14.61 15.42 9.24
C ALA A 216 15.53 14.30 9.75
N GLY A 217 15.45 13.10 9.17
CA GLY A 217 15.98 11.85 9.72
C GLY A 217 17.50 11.65 9.68
N GLU A 218 18.24 12.43 8.88
CA GLU A 218 19.69 12.26 8.65
C GLU A 218 20.10 10.88 8.09
N GLU A 219 21.40 10.59 8.10
CA GLU A 219 22.02 9.36 7.60
C GLU A 219 21.61 8.09 8.36
N ASN A 220 21.02 8.19 9.55
CA ASN A 220 20.68 7.04 10.40
C ASN A 220 19.24 6.53 10.21
N PHE A 221 18.46 7.15 9.32
CA PHE A 221 17.04 6.93 9.19
C PHE A 221 16.69 6.44 7.78
N LEU A 222 15.86 5.41 7.68
CA LEU A 222 15.36 4.89 6.42
C LEU A 222 13.86 5.09 6.34
N VAL A 223 13.38 5.66 5.23
CA VAL A 223 11.96 5.86 4.98
C VAL A 223 11.53 4.94 3.84
N LEU A 224 10.66 3.97 4.14
CA LEU A 224 10.09 3.06 3.17
C LEU A 224 8.64 3.44 2.91
N SER A 225 8.35 3.92 1.70
CA SER A 225 7.02 4.36 1.29
C SER A 225 6.31 3.29 0.45
N GLU A 226 5.21 2.78 0.97
CA GLU A 226 4.29 1.83 0.32
C GLU A 226 4.96 0.52 -0.14
N PRO A 227 5.56 -0.25 0.79
CA PRO A 227 6.01 -1.61 0.48
C PRO A 227 4.87 -2.53 0.03
N SER A 228 5.00 -3.15 -1.14
CA SER A 228 3.94 -3.94 -1.76
C SER A 228 3.62 -5.25 -1.02
N VAL A 229 4.58 -5.81 -0.28
CA VAL A 229 4.37 -7.11 0.38
C VAL A 229 3.21 -7.09 1.37
N PHE A 230 2.99 -5.97 2.08
CA PHE A 230 1.89 -5.90 3.03
C PHE A 230 0.51 -5.82 2.38
N MET A 231 0.44 -5.58 1.08
CA MET A 231 -0.82 -5.66 0.33
C MET A 231 -1.36 -7.10 0.29
N ASP A 232 -0.49 -8.11 0.36
CA ASP A 232 -0.86 -9.53 0.33
C ASP A 232 -1.67 -9.94 1.57
N PHE A 233 -1.36 -9.30 2.70
CA PHE A 233 -1.93 -9.63 4.00
C PHE A 233 -3.38 -9.19 4.18
N VAL A 234 -3.81 -8.16 3.43
CA VAL A 234 -5.23 -7.77 3.38
C VAL A 234 -6.09 -8.92 2.84
N TRP A 235 -5.55 -9.68 1.88
CA TRP A 235 -6.20 -10.86 1.34
C TRP A 235 -6.02 -12.08 2.27
N PHE A 236 -4.81 -12.32 2.79
CA PHE A 236 -4.52 -13.47 3.67
C PHE A 236 -5.37 -13.49 4.93
N LYS A 237 -5.56 -12.35 5.60
CA LYS A 237 -6.38 -12.25 6.83
C LYS A 237 -7.78 -12.85 6.66
N ARG A 238 -8.27 -12.93 5.42
CA ARG A 238 -9.63 -13.34 5.10
C ARG A 238 -9.75 -14.71 4.47
N GLN A 239 -8.72 -15.17 3.76
CA GLN A 239 -8.79 -16.40 2.97
C GLN A 239 -7.97 -17.55 3.55
N LEU A 240 -7.04 -17.25 4.45
CA LEU A 240 -6.14 -18.24 5.03
C LEU A 240 -6.44 -18.39 6.52
N SER A 241 -5.98 -19.50 7.10
CA SER A 241 -6.13 -19.72 8.53
C SER A 241 -5.40 -18.63 9.33
N GLU A 242 -5.91 -18.33 10.52
CA GLU A 242 -5.32 -17.35 11.41
C GLU A 242 -3.86 -17.68 11.74
N ASP A 243 -3.54 -18.95 11.98
CA ASP A 243 -2.18 -19.41 12.25
C ASP A 243 -1.24 -19.17 11.08
N PHE A 244 -1.68 -19.51 9.86
CA PHE A 244 -0.90 -19.27 8.65
C PHE A 244 -0.65 -17.77 8.47
N PHE A 245 -1.70 -16.96 8.61
CA PHE A 245 -1.62 -15.51 8.50
C PHE A 245 -0.63 -14.92 9.52
N LYS A 246 -0.76 -15.30 10.79
CA LYS A 246 0.10 -14.83 11.88
C LYS A 246 1.56 -15.23 11.68
N GLN A 247 1.84 -16.50 11.37
CA GLN A 247 3.20 -16.98 11.12
C GLN A 247 3.84 -16.26 9.94
N THR A 248 3.08 -16.08 8.87
CA THR A 248 3.53 -15.46 7.64
C THR A 248 3.77 -13.96 7.84
N LEU A 249 2.90 -13.26 8.55
CA LEU A 249 3.06 -11.84 8.86
C LEU A 249 4.29 -11.62 9.76
N ARG A 250 4.46 -12.45 10.79
CA ARG A 250 5.65 -12.43 11.65
C ARG A 250 6.94 -12.58 10.84
N SER A 251 6.98 -13.57 9.96
CA SER A 251 8.16 -13.85 9.13
C SER A 251 8.44 -12.70 8.16
N THR A 252 7.39 -12.15 7.54
CA THR A 252 7.47 -10.97 6.68
C THR A 252 7.99 -9.77 7.43
N LEU A 253 7.49 -9.46 8.62
CA LEU A 253 7.98 -8.33 9.40
C LEU A 253 9.46 -8.51 9.75
N ILE A 254 9.89 -9.68 10.22
CA ILE A 254 11.30 -9.93 10.55
C ILE A 254 12.22 -9.72 9.33
N LEU A 255 11.85 -10.28 8.17
CA LEU A 255 12.68 -10.23 6.97
C LEU A 255 12.61 -8.87 6.26
N PHE A 256 11.46 -8.20 6.29
CA PHE A 256 11.28 -6.88 5.71
C PHE A 256 12.00 -5.80 6.54
N LEU A 257 11.94 -5.92 7.86
CA LEU A 257 12.60 -5.03 8.81
C LEU A 257 14.02 -5.50 9.12
N LYS A 258 14.70 -6.19 8.20
CA LYS A 258 16.10 -6.60 8.39
C LYS A 258 17.03 -5.39 8.41
N PRO A 259 18.11 -5.34 9.23
CA PRO A 259 19.08 -4.25 9.20
C PRO A 259 19.53 -3.98 7.76
N MET A 260 19.39 -2.73 7.34
CA MET A 260 19.69 -2.31 5.97
C MET A 260 20.62 -1.10 6.02
N CYS A 261 21.74 -1.18 5.31
CA CYS A 261 22.63 -0.04 5.05
C CYS A 261 23.10 0.68 6.33
N GLY A 262 23.26 -0.05 7.45
CA GLY A 262 23.64 0.51 8.74
C GLY A 262 22.61 1.45 9.40
N LYS A 263 21.39 1.56 8.84
CA LYS A 263 20.31 2.42 9.34
C LYS A 263 19.77 1.84 10.65
N LYS A 264 19.63 2.69 11.67
CA LYS A 264 19.20 2.29 13.02
C LYS A 264 17.73 2.59 13.30
N ARG A 265 17.12 3.41 12.44
CA ARG A 265 15.74 3.88 12.58
C ARG A 265 15.00 3.70 11.27
N LEU A 266 13.74 3.28 11.38
CA LEU A 266 12.92 2.99 10.21
C LEU A 266 11.55 3.66 10.35
N PHE A 267 11.12 4.30 9.27
CA PHE A 267 9.74 4.75 9.10
C PHE A 267 9.13 4.04 7.90
N VAL A 268 8.05 3.34 8.13
CA VAL A 268 7.34 2.59 7.09
C VAL A 268 5.97 3.22 6.88
N LYS A 269 5.82 3.97 5.80
CA LYS A 269 4.50 4.42 5.35
C LYS A 269 3.83 3.27 4.62
N LEU A 270 2.73 2.77 5.17
CA LEU A 270 2.01 1.65 4.58
C LEU A 270 0.99 2.13 3.53
N PRO A 271 0.66 1.30 2.53
CA PRO A 271 -0.47 1.56 1.66
C PRO A 271 -1.78 1.67 2.46
N TYR A 272 -2.70 2.56 2.05
CA TYR A 272 -3.86 2.95 2.87
C TYR A 272 -4.81 1.80 3.26
N PHE A 273 -4.87 0.74 2.47
CA PHE A 273 -5.71 -0.43 2.74
C PHE A 273 -5.07 -1.43 3.72
N VAL A 274 -3.80 -1.25 4.10
CA VAL A 274 -3.10 -2.07 5.11
C VAL A 274 -3.54 -1.71 6.54
N GLY A 275 -4.28 -0.62 6.72
CA GLY A 275 -4.85 -0.22 8.01
C GLY A 275 -5.68 -1.30 8.72
N CYS A 276 -6.20 -2.29 8.00
CA CYS A 276 -7.01 -3.38 8.56
C CYS A 276 -6.21 -4.48 9.28
N ILE A 277 -4.88 -4.42 9.25
CA ILE A 277 -4.00 -5.37 9.94
C ILE A 277 -3.05 -4.70 10.95
N ALA A 278 -3.38 -3.49 11.41
CA ALA A 278 -2.49 -2.72 12.29
C ALA A 278 -2.38 -3.36 13.68
N GLU A 279 -3.46 -3.92 14.21
CA GLU A 279 -3.48 -4.69 15.45
C GLU A 279 -2.50 -5.86 15.41
N GLU A 280 -2.42 -6.59 14.29
CA GLU A 280 -1.49 -7.71 14.19
C GLU A 280 -0.04 -7.25 14.03
N PHE A 281 0.21 -6.09 13.42
CA PHE A 281 1.53 -5.48 13.50
C PHE A 281 1.89 -5.17 14.96
N TYR A 282 0.97 -4.60 15.74
CA TYR A 282 1.18 -4.28 17.15
C TYR A 282 1.42 -5.54 17.99
N ALA A 283 0.64 -6.60 17.77
CA ALA A 283 0.81 -7.88 18.46
C ALA A 283 2.21 -8.49 18.24
N PHE A 284 2.81 -8.29 17.06
CA PHE A 284 4.16 -8.79 16.76
C PHE A 284 5.28 -7.85 17.16
N TRP A 285 5.05 -6.54 17.17
CA TRP A 285 6.09 -5.53 17.39
C TRP A 285 5.63 -4.38 18.28
N PRO A 286 5.18 -4.64 19.52
CA PRO A 286 4.55 -3.65 20.38
C PRO A 286 5.45 -2.45 20.73
N GLN A 287 6.77 -2.59 20.58
CA GLN A 287 7.76 -1.53 20.78
C GLN A 287 7.82 -0.50 19.64
N ALA A 288 7.19 -0.78 18.48
CA ALA A 288 7.11 0.21 17.40
C ALA A 288 6.13 1.34 17.76
N GLN A 289 6.31 2.47 17.08
CA GLN A 289 5.35 3.58 17.10
C GLN A 289 4.32 3.37 16.01
N TYR A 290 3.04 3.52 16.36
CA TYR A 290 1.92 3.34 15.44
C TYR A 290 1.20 4.66 15.29
N VAL A 291 1.17 5.18 14.06
CA VAL A 291 0.53 6.46 13.74
C VAL A 291 -0.51 6.24 12.65
N TYR A 292 -1.70 6.79 12.85
CA TYR A 292 -2.74 6.86 11.83
C TYR A 292 -2.93 8.30 11.37
N LEU A 293 -2.73 8.54 10.08
CA LEU A 293 -2.92 9.84 9.45
C LEU A 293 -4.21 9.88 8.64
N HIS A 294 -5.05 10.87 8.92
CA HIS A 294 -6.23 11.17 8.12
C HIS A 294 -6.37 12.68 7.87
N ARG A 295 -7.47 13.06 7.24
CA ARG A 295 -7.78 14.43 6.81
C ARG A 295 -9.31 14.57 6.72
N ASP A 296 -9.80 15.81 6.63
CA ASP A 296 -11.19 16.11 6.28
C ASP A 296 -11.77 15.13 5.24
N PRO A 297 -12.90 14.46 5.56
CA PRO A 297 -13.44 13.41 4.73
C PRO A 297 -13.77 13.89 3.32
N LEU A 298 -14.46 15.03 3.19
CA LEU A 298 -14.87 15.52 1.87
C LEU A 298 -13.64 15.83 1.01
N ARG A 299 -12.62 16.48 1.56
CA ARG A 299 -11.35 16.72 0.85
C ARG A 299 -10.66 15.43 0.44
N VAL A 300 -10.66 14.40 1.29
CA VAL A 300 -10.08 13.09 0.98
C VAL A 300 -10.85 12.39 -0.13
N VAL A 301 -12.18 12.39 -0.07
CA VAL A 301 -13.06 11.76 -1.05
C VAL A 301 -12.88 12.39 -2.43
N LEU A 302 -12.90 13.72 -2.52
CA LEU A 302 -12.67 14.44 -3.77
C LEU A 302 -11.25 14.21 -4.31
N ALA A 303 -10.25 14.13 -3.42
CA ALA A 303 -8.87 13.84 -3.81
C ALA A 303 -8.69 12.38 -4.30
N HIS A 304 -9.43 11.42 -3.74
CA HIS A 304 -9.48 10.04 -4.23
C HIS A 304 -10.15 9.97 -5.58
N GLU A 305 -11.30 10.61 -5.75
CA GLU A 305 -12.01 10.64 -7.02
C GLU A 305 -11.12 11.21 -8.12
N ARG A 306 -10.41 12.32 -7.85
CA ARG A 306 -9.47 12.90 -8.80
C ARG A 306 -8.31 11.95 -9.16
N ALA A 307 -7.78 11.22 -8.18
CA ALA A 307 -6.63 10.34 -8.40
C ALA A 307 -7.00 9.00 -9.06
N PHE A 308 -8.14 8.43 -8.70
CA PHE A 308 -8.51 7.05 -9.01
C PHE A 308 -9.87 6.91 -9.72
N GLY A 309 -10.61 7.99 -9.94
CA GLY A 309 -11.93 7.97 -10.58
C GLY A 309 -11.93 7.42 -12.02
N ALA A 310 -10.79 7.52 -12.71
CA ALA A 310 -10.55 6.91 -14.03
C ALA A 310 -9.98 5.48 -13.95
N SER A 311 -9.61 5.00 -12.75
CA SER A 311 -9.04 3.67 -12.59
C SER A 311 -10.09 2.58 -12.87
N PRO A 312 -9.76 1.53 -13.64
CA PRO A 312 -10.70 0.46 -13.94
C PRO A 312 -11.21 -0.24 -12.68
N ILE A 313 -10.38 -0.32 -11.64
CA ILE A 313 -10.77 -0.91 -10.35
C ILE A 313 -11.91 -0.12 -9.71
N CYS A 314 -11.82 1.21 -9.72
CA CYS A 314 -12.81 2.06 -9.09
C CYS A 314 -14.10 2.08 -9.92
N LYS A 315 -13.99 1.94 -11.25
CA LYS A 315 -15.15 1.70 -12.11
C LYS A 315 -15.81 0.35 -11.84
N LEU A 316 -15.03 -0.72 -11.70
CA LEU A 316 -15.56 -2.03 -11.34
C LEU A 316 -16.26 -2.00 -9.97
N LEU A 317 -15.66 -1.33 -8.98
CA LEU A 317 -16.29 -1.08 -7.68
C LEU A 317 -17.59 -0.28 -7.80
N SER A 318 -17.65 0.72 -8.68
CA SER A 318 -18.89 1.45 -8.92
C SER A 318 -19.99 0.57 -9.51
N LEU A 319 -19.64 -0.39 -10.37
CA LEU A 319 -20.60 -1.37 -10.90
C LEU A 319 -21.09 -2.32 -9.81
N THR A 320 -20.22 -2.74 -8.90
CA THR A 320 -20.66 -3.60 -7.80
C THR A 320 -21.59 -2.89 -6.83
N VAL A 321 -21.38 -1.59 -6.58
CA VAL A 321 -22.33 -0.75 -5.85
C VAL A 321 -23.66 -0.68 -6.62
N ARG A 322 -23.60 -0.38 -7.92
CA ARG A 322 -24.78 -0.20 -8.78
C ARG A 322 -25.68 -1.43 -8.83
N PHE A 323 -25.09 -2.62 -8.86
CA PHE A 323 -25.80 -3.88 -9.02
C PHE A 323 -26.00 -4.62 -7.69
N ASN A 324 -25.69 -4.00 -6.55
CA ASN A 324 -25.74 -4.62 -5.23
C ASN A 324 -24.98 -5.96 -5.17
N LEU A 325 -23.82 -6.01 -5.85
CA LEU A 325 -22.96 -7.19 -5.93
C LEU A 325 -21.88 -7.15 -4.84
N TRP A 326 -22.16 -6.59 -3.66
CA TRP A 326 -21.17 -6.38 -2.59
C TRP A 326 -20.44 -7.65 -2.14
N PRO A 327 -21.11 -8.79 -1.89
CA PRO A 327 -20.42 -10.02 -1.53
C PRO A 327 -19.43 -10.47 -2.62
N LEU A 328 -19.82 -10.31 -3.88
CA LEU A 328 -18.98 -10.64 -5.02
C LEU A 328 -17.84 -9.62 -5.19
N ALA A 329 -18.12 -8.34 -5.04
CA ALA A 329 -17.17 -7.24 -5.11
C ALA A 329 -16.03 -7.47 -4.16
N GLY A 330 -16.37 -7.82 -2.93
CA GLY A 330 -15.37 -8.19 -2.00
C GLY A 330 -14.60 -9.44 -2.46
N LYS A 331 -15.31 -10.51 -2.84
CA LYS A 331 -14.67 -11.82 -3.08
C LYS A 331 -13.68 -11.72 -4.26
N VAL A 332 -14.07 -10.91 -5.24
CA VAL A 332 -13.37 -10.70 -6.51
C VAL A 332 -12.45 -9.50 -6.46
N ILE A 333 -12.65 -8.47 -5.66
CA ILE A 333 -11.80 -7.26 -5.71
C ILE A 333 -10.89 -7.21 -4.47
N GLY A 334 -11.13 -8.09 -3.49
CA GLY A 334 -10.52 -7.99 -2.17
C GLY A 334 -11.01 -6.76 -1.40
N PHE A 335 -11.98 -6.03 -1.96
CA PHE A 335 -12.54 -4.81 -1.40
C PHE A 335 -13.73 -5.15 -0.51
N HIS A 336 -13.48 -5.94 0.52
CA HIS A 336 -14.52 -6.30 1.48
C HIS A 336 -14.52 -5.36 2.65
N ARG A 337 -15.74 -4.91 2.98
CA ARG A 337 -16.04 -4.02 4.08
C ARG A 337 -17.06 -4.69 4.96
N TYR A 338 -17.04 -4.30 6.22
CA TYR A 338 -17.94 -4.86 7.21
C TYR A 338 -19.40 -4.68 6.82
N GLU A 339 -20.24 -5.61 7.29
CA GLU A 339 -21.69 -5.63 7.05
C GLU A 339 -22.36 -4.30 7.42
N HIS A 340 -21.88 -3.61 8.46
CA HIS A 340 -22.42 -2.31 8.86
C HIS A 340 -22.15 -1.20 7.83
N VAL A 341 -21.02 -1.26 7.10
CA VAL A 341 -20.75 -0.34 5.99
C VAL A 341 -21.68 -0.67 4.82
N GLU A 342 -21.86 -1.95 4.50
CA GLU A 342 -22.76 -2.40 3.43
C GLU A 342 -24.21 -1.92 3.64
N ALA A 343 -24.72 -2.02 4.87
CA ALA A 343 -26.06 -1.53 5.22
C ALA A 343 -26.19 -0.02 4.97
N ALA A 344 -25.22 0.78 5.42
CA ALA A 344 -25.21 2.23 5.20
C ALA A 344 -25.10 2.58 3.70
N VAL A 345 -24.31 1.81 2.95
CA VAL A 345 -24.11 2.05 1.51
C VAL A 345 -25.42 1.87 0.74
N ASN A 346 -26.11 0.75 0.97
CA ASN A 346 -27.36 0.44 0.26
C ASN A 346 -28.49 1.43 0.59
N LYS A 347 -28.44 2.05 1.77
CA LYS A 347 -29.45 3.00 2.24
C LYS A 347 -29.24 4.42 1.70
N TYR A 348 -27.99 4.89 1.60
CA TYR A 348 -27.73 6.32 1.38
C TYR A 348 -26.96 6.65 0.11
N LEU A 349 -26.24 5.68 -0.46
CA LEU A 349 -25.24 5.99 -1.48
C LEU A 349 -25.74 5.72 -2.88
N LYS A 350 -25.54 6.72 -3.75
CA LYS A 350 -25.72 6.58 -5.20
C LYS A 350 -24.51 5.85 -5.79
N PRO A 351 -24.64 5.14 -6.91
CA PRO A 351 -23.51 4.47 -7.55
C PRO A 351 -22.65 5.45 -8.37
N THR A 352 -22.13 6.50 -7.73
CA THR A 352 -21.18 7.44 -8.36
C THR A 352 -19.77 7.26 -7.82
N MET A 353 -18.79 7.85 -8.49
CA MET A 353 -17.39 7.77 -8.06
C MET A 353 -17.16 8.43 -6.71
N PHE A 354 -17.90 9.50 -6.40
CA PHE A 354 -17.88 10.14 -5.10
C PHE A 354 -18.20 9.14 -3.99
N GLU A 355 -19.32 8.42 -4.11
CA GLU A 355 -19.74 7.45 -3.10
C GLU A 355 -18.76 6.29 -2.99
N VAL A 356 -18.24 5.75 -4.10
CA VAL A 356 -17.17 4.74 -4.03
C VAL A 356 -15.99 5.25 -3.19
N CYS A 357 -15.54 6.48 -3.41
CA CYS A 357 -14.44 7.08 -2.67
C CYS A 357 -14.80 7.39 -1.21
N LEU A 358 -16.05 7.76 -0.92
CA LEU A 358 -16.56 7.96 0.43
C LEU A 358 -16.52 6.67 1.24
N ILE A 359 -16.96 5.57 0.65
CA ILE A 359 -16.80 4.26 1.25
C ILE A 359 -15.31 3.98 1.43
N VAL A 360 -14.46 4.27 0.41
CA VAL A 360 -12.99 4.00 0.44
C VAL A 360 -12.39 4.53 1.74
N TRP A 361 -12.64 5.81 1.98
CA TRP A 361 -12.17 6.52 3.15
C TRP A 361 -12.82 6.03 4.45
N SER A 362 -14.15 5.86 4.49
CA SER A 362 -14.88 5.57 5.73
C SER A 362 -14.48 4.24 6.35
N ASP A 363 -14.30 3.19 5.56
CA ASP A 363 -13.88 1.88 6.06
C ASP A 363 -12.46 1.91 6.60
N SER A 364 -11.54 2.65 5.99
CA SER A 364 -10.19 2.85 6.54
C SER A 364 -10.24 3.57 7.89
N TYR A 365 -11.02 4.66 7.98
CA TYR A 365 -11.14 5.44 9.21
C TYR A 365 -11.88 4.71 10.32
N ARG A 366 -12.99 4.04 10.01
CA ARG A 366 -13.74 3.21 10.95
C ARG A 366 -12.85 2.12 11.56
N ARG A 367 -12.03 1.47 10.73
CA ARG A 367 -11.07 0.44 11.16
C ARG A 367 -10.01 1.01 12.11
N TYR A 368 -9.57 2.23 11.87
CA TYR A 368 -8.69 2.93 12.81
C TYR A 368 -9.41 3.15 14.15
N LEU A 369 -10.65 3.66 14.14
CA LEU A 369 -11.41 3.91 15.38
C LEU A 369 -11.62 2.64 16.20
N GLU A 370 -11.88 1.51 15.54
CA GLU A 370 -11.97 0.19 16.19
C GLU A 370 -10.63 -0.18 16.85
N GLN A 371 -9.53 -0.13 16.09
CA GLN A 371 -8.21 -0.56 16.57
C GLN A 371 -7.56 0.39 17.58
N ALA A 372 -7.86 1.69 17.52
CA ALA A 372 -7.31 2.69 18.44
C ALA A 372 -7.78 2.47 19.89
N SER A 373 -8.82 1.65 20.09
CA SER A 373 -9.23 1.18 21.42
C SER A 373 -8.37 0.03 21.96
N CYS A 374 -7.73 -0.73 21.07
CA CYS A 374 -7.02 -1.97 21.41
C CYS A 374 -5.54 -1.72 21.76
N PHE A 375 -4.91 -0.69 21.19
CA PHE A 375 -3.49 -0.39 21.42
C PHE A 375 -3.15 1.10 21.20
N PRO A 376 -1.96 1.59 21.66
CA PRO A 376 -1.52 2.96 21.42
C PRO A 376 -1.34 3.25 19.92
N TYR A 377 -2.38 3.83 19.31
CA TYR A 377 -2.43 4.13 17.89
C TYR A 377 -2.62 5.64 17.68
N ALA A 378 -1.52 6.38 17.60
CA ALA A 378 -1.54 7.83 17.67
C ALA A 378 -2.22 8.46 16.44
N GLU A 379 -3.18 9.36 16.69
CA GLU A 379 -3.85 10.11 15.66
C GLU A 379 -3.05 11.32 15.18
N MET A 380 -3.02 11.51 13.87
CA MET A 380 -2.63 12.76 13.23
C MET A 380 -3.65 13.18 12.17
N VAL A 381 -3.97 14.47 12.16
CA VAL A 381 -4.85 15.08 11.18
C VAL A 381 -4.02 15.98 10.28
N TYR A 382 -4.00 15.68 8.98
CA TYR A 382 -3.18 16.38 8.02
C TYR A 382 -3.53 17.86 7.86
N ASP A 383 -4.80 18.25 8.03
CA ASP A 383 -5.16 19.66 7.92
C ASP A 383 -4.45 20.54 8.97
N HIS A 384 -3.99 19.98 10.10
CA HIS A 384 -3.16 20.73 11.08
C HIS A 384 -1.80 21.10 10.51
N LEU A 385 -1.25 20.31 9.58
CA LEU A 385 -0.02 20.68 8.87
C LEU A 385 -0.23 21.93 8.02
N LEU A 386 -1.45 22.13 7.48
CA LEU A 386 -1.77 23.30 6.65
C LEU A 386 -1.99 24.55 7.50
N GLU A 387 -2.46 24.40 8.73
CA GLU A 387 -2.77 25.50 9.64
C GLU A 387 -1.56 25.93 10.48
N ASN A 388 -0.87 24.97 11.10
CA ASN A 388 0.33 25.21 11.91
C ASN A 388 1.41 24.17 11.59
N PRO A 389 2.18 24.36 10.49
CA PRO A 389 3.20 23.42 10.08
C PRO A 389 4.27 23.16 11.14
N TRP A 390 4.60 24.17 11.94
CA TRP A 390 5.61 24.08 13.01
C TRP A 390 5.19 23.06 14.07
N GLU A 391 4.00 23.22 14.64
CA GLU A 391 3.47 22.33 15.69
C GLU A 391 3.24 20.91 15.17
N PHE A 392 2.70 20.76 13.95
CA PHE A 392 2.53 19.45 13.34
C PHE A 392 3.87 18.73 13.18
N CYS A 393 4.89 19.41 12.64
CA CYS A 393 6.21 18.84 12.46
C CYS A 393 6.89 18.56 13.81
N GLN A 394 6.75 19.42 14.82
CA GLN A 394 7.27 19.18 16.17
C GLN A 394 6.66 17.90 16.77
N LYS A 395 5.34 17.73 16.69
CA LYS A 395 4.65 16.51 17.13
C LYS A 395 5.13 15.27 16.35
N LEU A 396 5.28 15.38 15.04
CA LEU A 396 5.76 14.28 14.19
C LEU A 396 7.19 13.86 14.54
N LEU A 397 8.09 14.83 14.76
CA LEU A 397 9.47 14.56 15.18
C LEU A 397 9.50 13.89 16.55
N SER A 398 8.69 14.36 17.51
CA SER A 398 8.55 13.73 18.81
C SER A 398 8.08 12.28 18.71
N LEU A 399 7.07 11.99 17.88
CA LEU A 399 6.60 10.62 17.65
C LEU A 399 7.69 9.76 17.00
N ALA A 400 8.48 10.34 16.09
CA ALA A 400 9.56 9.67 15.37
C ALA A 400 10.87 9.57 16.17
N ASP A 401 10.85 10.02 17.44
CA ASP A 401 12.01 10.12 18.32
C ASP A 401 13.18 10.92 17.69
N LEU A 402 12.86 11.92 16.88
CA LEU A 402 13.80 12.82 16.22
C LEU A 402 13.98 14.10 17.04
N PRO A 403 15.22 14.63 17.15
CA PRO A 403 15.49 15.80 17.97
C PRO A 403 14.86 17.06 17.36
N GLU A 404 14.39 17.96 18.23
CA GLU A 404 13.67 19.18 17.84
C GLU A 404 14.51 20.13 16.98
N ASN A 405 15.85 20.09 17.11
CA ASN A 405 16.75 20.86 16.25
C ASN A 405 16.63 20.52 14.75
N ARG A 406 15.95 19.42 14.39
CA ARG A 406 15.62 19.02 13.01
C ARG A 406 14.38 19.68 12.44
N LEU A 407 13.63 20.43 13.24
CA LEU A 407 12.37 21.04 12.83
C LEU A 407 12.51 21.95 11.60
N LYS A 408 13.62 22.69 11.49
CA LYS A 408 13.91 23.49 10.29
C LYS A 408 14.05 22.64 9.03
N ASN A 409 14.67 21.45 9.13
CA ASN A 409 14.80 20.55 7.99
C ASN A 409 13.46 19.90 7.66
N ALA A 410 12.72 19.44 8.66
CA ALA A 410 11.35 18.94 8.50
C ALA A 410 10.47 19.90 7.68
N LEU A 411 10.52 21.20 8.00
CA LEU A 411 9.73 22.23 7.32
C LEU A 411 10.14 22.44 5.85
N LYS A 412 11.42 22.27 5.48
CA LYS A 412 11.88 22.36 4.07
C LYS A 412 11.21 21.34 3.15
N ALA A 413 10.72 20.23 3.69
CA ALA A 413 10.00 19.23 2.91
C ALA A 413 8.70 19.78 2.28
N LEU A 414 8.14 20.87 2.84
CA LEU A 414 6.89 21.49 2.39
C LEU A 414 7.07 22.37 1.15
N ASP A 415 8.29 22.81 0.87
CA ASP A 415 8.62 23.74 -0.23
C ASP A 415 8.45 23.09 -1.62
N LYS A 416 8.38 21.75 -1.66
CA LYS A 416 8.34 20.98 -2.91
C LYS A 416 7.16 20.03 -2.94
N ASP A 417 6.64 19.76 -4.13
CA ASP A 417 5.63 18.73 -4.30
C ASP A 417 6.23 17.35 -3.94
N SER A 418 5.68 16.70 -2.92
CA SER A 418 6.09 15.36 -2.48
C SER A 418 5.90 14.27 -3.53
N GLN A 419 5.18 14.59 -4.62
CA GLN A 419 4.83 13.66 -5.67
C GLN A 419 5.23 14.15 -7.07
N GLU A 420 6.13 15.15 -7.17
CA GLU A 420 6.43 15.92 -8.38
C GLU A 420 6.65 15.08 -9.65
N GLU A 421 7.39 13.98 -9.54
CA GLU A 421 7.75 13.10 -10.67
C GLU A 421 6.76 11.95 -10.92
N SER A 422 5.66 11.90 -10.17
CA SER A 422 4.68 10.81 -10.27
C SER A 422 3.42 11.23 -11.05
N VAL A 423 2.65 10.24 -11.51
CA VAL A 423 1.30 10.44 -12.07
C VAL A 423 0.31 11.04 -11.06
N LEU A 424 0.69 11.12 -9.78
CA LEU A 424 -0.09 11.72 -8.69
C LEU A 424 0.42 13.10 -8.28
N SER A 425 1.31 13.73 -9.04
CA SER A 425 1.77 15.10 -8.78
C SER A 425 0.63 16.12 -8.83
N ARG A 426 0.77 17.23 -8.11
CA ARG A 426 -0.23 18.31 -8.11
C ARG A 426 -0.46 18.84 -9.53
N ASN A 427 0.61 19.02 -10.30
CA ASN A 427 0.56 19.47 -11.70
C ASN A 427 -0.24 18.50 -12.59
N THR A 428 -0.08 17.19 -12.39
CA THR A 428 -0.84 16.19 -13.15
C THR A 428 -2.31 16.17 -12.71
N LEU A 429 -2.56 16.12 -11.39
CA LEU A 429 -3.91 15.98 -10.85
C LEU A 429 -4.78 17.21 -11.06
N GLN A 430 -4.22 18.43 -11.06
CA GLN A 430 -4.98 19.66 -11.34
C GLN A 430 -5.62 19.68 -12.73
N LYS A 431 -5.12 18.88 -13.66
CA LYS A 431 -5.65 18.74 -15.03
C LYS A 431 -6.81 17.74 -15.12
N ILE A 432 -7.07 16.99 -14.05
CA ILE A 432 -8.13 15.99 -14.01
C ILE A 432 -9.39 16.66 -13.45
N PRO A 433 -10.51 16.68 -14.20
CA PRO A 433 -11.76 17.19 -13.69
C PRO A 433 -12.19 16.37 -12.47
N MET A 434 -12.72 17.04 -11.46
CA MET A 434 -13.30 16.40 -10.27
C MET A 434 -14.66 17.00 -9.98
N THR A 435 -15.49 16.29 -9.20
CA THR A 435 -16.69 16.89 -8.66
C THR A 435 -16.33 18.13 -7.83
N SER A 436 -17.02 19.24 -8.08
CA SER A 436 -16.83 20.46 -7.33
C SER A 436 -17.35 20.30 -5.90
N TYR A 437 -16.67 20.91 -4.96
CA TYR A 437 -17.16 21.01 -3.59
C TYR A 437 -18.55 21.65 -3.59
N SER A 438 -19.48 21.10 -2.80
CA SER A 438 -20.76 21.74 -2.51
C SER A 438 -21.24 21.38 -1.11
N LEU A 439 -22.10 22.23 -0.53
CA LEU A 439 -22.70 21.97 0.78
C LEU A 439 -23.51 20.65 0.79
N GLY A 440 -24.15 20.31 -0.33
CA GLY A 440 -24.87 19.05 -0.47
C GLY A 440 -23.94 17.83 -0.41
N LEU A 441 -22.71 17.91 -0.94
CA LEU A 441 -21.74 16.82 -0.80
C LEU A 441 -21.28 16.67 0.65
N GLN A 442 -21.05 17.78 1.35
CA GLN A 442 -20.68 17.77 2.76
C GLN A 442 -21.78 17.11 3.59
N GLN A 443 -23.03 17.54 3.42
CA GLN A 443 -24.18 16.96 4.14
C GLN A 443 -24.32 15.46 3.90
N ARG A 444 -24.14 14.98 2.66
CA ARG A 444 -24.15 13.54 2.37
C ARG A 444 -22.99 12.81 3.03
N CYS A 445 -21.81 13.42 3.05
CA CYS A 445 -20.65 12.87 3.74
C CYS A 445 -20.91 12.76 5.25
N ASP A 446 -21.42 13.82 5.86
CA ASP A 446 -21.75 13.88 7.29
C ASP A 446 -22.83 12.86 7.65
N GLN A 447 -23.90 12.77 6.86
CA GLN A 447 -24.97 11.80 7.06
C GLN A 447 -24.43 10.36 7.01
N PHE A 448 -23.52 10.07 6.08
CA PHE A 448 -22.90 8.75 5.99
C PHE A 448 -21.96 8.48 7.18
N CYS A 449 -21.22 9.50 7.66
CA CYS A 449 -20.43 9.40 8.87
C CYS A 449 -21.29 9.12 10.11
N ASP A 450 -22.43 9.80 10.23
CA ASP A 450 -23.37 9.64 11.34
C ASP A 450 -23.91 8.20 11.40
N GLU A 451 -24.32 7.64 10.25
CA GLU A 451 -24.81 6.26 10.19
C GLU A 451 -23.74 5.25 10.62
N LEU A 452 -22.47 5.52 10.33
CA LEU A 452 -21.34 4.67 10.71
C LEU A 452 -20.84 4.95 12.14
N GLY A 453 -21.48 5.86 12.89
CA GLY A 453 -21.04 6.27 14.22
C GLY A 453 -19.65 6.90 14.24
N MET A 454 -19.19 7.45 13.11
CA MET A 454 -17.90 8.10 13.02
C MET A 454 -17.97 9.53 13.59
N PRO A 455 -16.96 9.99 14.33
CA PRO A 455 -16.95 11.34 14.84
C PRO A 455 -16.93 12.32 13.67
N ARG A 456 -17.80 13.33 13.73
CA ARG A 456 -17.70 14.47 12.83
C ARG A 456 -16.41 15.22 13.15
N LEU A 457 -15.65 15.56 12.13
CA LEU A 457 -14.62 16.58 12.26
C LEU A 457 -15.34 17.93 12.33
N ASP A 458 -15.82 18.29 13.52
CA ASP A 458 -16.34 19.64 13.76
C ASP A 458 -15.15 20.60 13.74
N TRP A 459 -14.85 21.10 12.55
CA TRP A 459 -13.75 22.03 12.30
C TRP A 459 -13.84 23.28 13.16
N ASP A 460 -15.05 23.76 13.46
CA ASP A 460 -15.24 24.96 14.26
C ASP A 460 -15.04 24.69 15.74
N GLN A 461 -15.56 23.57 16.25
CA GLN A 461 -15.29 23.12 17.61
C GLN A 461 -13.81 22.79 17.79
N TRP A 462 -13.16 22.19 16.79
CA TRP A 462 -11.76 21.84 16.84
C TRP A 462 -10.86 23.09 16.83
N LYS A 463 -11.12 24.08 15.96
CA LYS A 463 -10.45 25.39 16.01
C LYS A 463 -10.61 26.07 17.37
N LYS A 464 -11.81 26.01 17.95
CA LYS A 464 -12.08 26.52 19.31
C LYS A 464 -11.34 25.73 20.40
N GLN A 465 -11.18 24.41 20.23
CA GLN A 465 -10.42 23.56 21.15
C GLN A 465 -8.91 23.80 21.06
N MET A 466 -8.34 24.08 19.89
CA MET A 466 -6.92 24.44 19.75
C MET A 466 -6.59 25.76 20.45
N ILE A 467 -7.47 26.76 20.34
CA ILE A 467 -7.35 28.02 21.09
C ILE A 467 -7.39 27.76 22.61
N LYS A 468 -8.11 26.72 23.06
CA LYS A 468 -8.24 26.35 24.49
C LYS A 468 -7.17 25.36 25.00
N LYS A 469 -6.64 24.46 24.16
CA LYS A 469 -5.73 23.36 24.55
C LYS A 469 -4.26 23.76 24.63
N SER A 470 -3.93 25.03 24.43
CA SER A 470 -2.72 25.63 25.03
C SER A 470 -2.69 25.52 26.57
N GLY A 471 -3.78 25.05 27.21
CA GLY A 471 -3.81 24.57 28.59
C GLY A 471 -4.39 23.14 28.74
N LYS A 472 -3.50 22.16 28.90
CA LYS A 472 -3.68 20.79 29.47
C LYS A 472 -4.66 19.80 28.77
N SER A 473 -4.19 18.57 28.56
CA SER A 473 -4.87 17.45 27.87
C SER A 473 -5.31 16.34 28.83
N ALA A 474 -6.44 15.69 28.55
CA ALA A 474 -6.89 14.44 29.17
C ALA A 474 -7.56 13.51 28.13
N MET A 475 -7.31 12.20 28.27
CA MET A 475 -7.73 11.08 27.40
C MET A 475 -9.16 10.58 27.67
N VAL A 476 -9.78 9.98 26.64
CA VAL A 476 -11.10 9.32 26.69
C VAL A 476 -10.97 7.81 26.42
N LYS A 477 -11.81 7.01 27.09
CA LYS A 477 -11.90 5.53 27.04
C LYS A 477 -13.03 5.05 26.10
N SER A 478 -12.93 3.80 25.62
CA SER A 478 -13.85 3.09 24.71
C SER A 478 -14.48 1.84 25.32
N ALA A 479 -15.51 1.27 24.65
CA ALA A 479 -16.27 0.07 25.04
C ALA A 479 -16.41 -0.96 23.89
N ASN A 480 -16.56 -2.25 24.27
CA ASN A 480 -16.56 -3.51 23.48
C ASN A 480 -17.95 -3.97 22.97
N ASP A 481 -18.02 -4.81 21.92
CA ASP A 481 -18.23 -6.30 21.98
C ASP A 481 -18.47 -6.99 20.59
N ASN A 482 -18.37 -8.33 20.59
CA ASN A 482 -17.98 -9.31 19.54
C ASN A 482 -19.07 -9.84 18.55
N PHE A 483 -18.66 -10.45 17.42
CA PHE A 483 -19.35 -11.60 16.75
C PHE A 483 -18.47 -12.38 15.73
N VAL A 484 -18.76 -13.68 15.51
CA VAL A 484 -18.03 -14.68 14.68
C VAL A 484 -19.00 -15.39 13.71
N LEU A 485 -18.56 -15.78 12.49
CA LEU A 485 -19.09 -16.96 11.74
C LEU A 485 -18.30 -17.38 10.47
N GLU A 486 -18.48 -18.65 10.08
CA GLU A 486 -17.64 -19.54 9.25
C GLU A 486 -17.97 -19.68 7.74
N SER A 487 -16.91 -20.03 6.96
CA SER A 487 -16.73 -20.87 5.73
C SER A 487 -17.90 -21.21 4.76
N LYS A 488 -17.79 -21.40 3.42
CA LYS A 488 -16.74 -22.01 2.55
C LYS A 488 -17.04 -21.85 1.02
N LEU A 489 -16.00 -22.11 0.20
CA LEU A 489 -15.87 -22.38 -1.26
C LEU A 489 -15.84 -21.25 -2.33
N MET A 490 -14.78 -21.28 -3.16
CA MET A 490 -14.37 -20.30 -4.17
C MET A 490 -14.37 -20.87 -5.61
N TYR A 491 -14.83 -20.06 -6.58
CA TYR A 491 -14.61 -20.21 -8.02
C TYR A 491 -13.68 -19.07 -8.53
N LYS A 492 -12.85 -19.33 -9.56
CA LYS A 492 -11.72 -18.50 -10.02
C LYS A 492 -12.12 -17.22 -10.82
N PRO A 493 -11.65 -16.00 -10.45
CA PRO A 493 -11.79 -14.76 -11.24
C PRO A 493 -10.48 -14.10 -11.74
N VAL A 494 -10.60 -13.14 -12.67
CA VAL A 494 -9.57 -12.47 -13.52
C VAL A 494 -9.03 -11.17 -12.90
N PRO A 495 -7.71 -10.84 -12.96
CA PRO A 495 -7.05 -9.95 -12.00
C PRO A 495 -6.95 -8.47 -12.41
N LEU A 496 -7.40 -7.56 -11.54
CA LEU A 496 -6.94 -6.16 -11.51
C LEU A 496 -6.93 -5.69 -10.06
N GLN A 497 -5.74 -5.38 -9.53
CA GLN A 497 -5.46 -4.77 -8.21
C GLN A 497 -6.03 -5.53 -6.99
N CYS A 498 -5.16 -6.30 -6.32
CA CYS A 498 -5.43 -7.19 -5.16
C CYS A 498 -6.08 -8.56 -5.43
N LEU A 499 -6.33 -8.93 -6.69
CA LEU A 499 -6.71 -10.30 -7.02
C LEU A 499 -5.51 -11.26 -7.01
N VAL A 500 -5.52 -12.14 -6.02
CA VAL A 500 -4.83 -13.43 -5.81
C VAL A 500 -3.67 -13.74 -6.77
N SER A 501 -2.49 -13.89 -6.18
CA SER A 501 -1.29 -14.46 -6.79
C SER A 501 -1.58 -15.79 -7.50
N ASP A 502 -0.97 -15.98 -8.67
CA ASP A 502 -0.90 -17.20 -9.48
C ASP A 502 -1.26 -18.51 -8.73
N TYR A 503 -2.33 -19.19 -9.19
CA TYR A 503 -2.46 -20.64 -9.06
C TYR A 503 -2.08 -21.27 -10.40
N SER A 504 -0.80 -21.67 -10.51
CA SER A 504 -0.27 -22.52 -11.57
C SER A 504 -0.11 -23.95 -11.07
#